data_AF-A0A1W1EHZ5-F1
#
_entry.id   AF-A0A1W1EHZ5-F1
#
_cell.length_a   1.000
_cell.length_b   1.000
_cell.length_c   1.000
_cell.angle_alpha   90.00
_cell.angle_beta   90.00
_cell.angle_gamma   90.00
#
_symmetry.space_group_name_H-M   'P 1'
#
loop_
_entity.id
_entity.type
_entity.pdbx_description
1 polymer ?
#
loop_
_entity_poly.entity_id
_entity_poly.type
_entity_poly.pdbx_seq_one_letter_code
_entity_poly.pdbx_strand_id
1 'polypeptide(L)'
;MKLYNKCSYKLEDIEDNSIDALITDPPYGISYQNNYWDKDLPSKEIWENSFKKLKYGSFGLLFSSVRLMHRLMVDLEDSGFIIKDVLFWSYLNGMPKSRNVGLSIDKELGVESQKIGKYKYIQGYKEKKDYKAKEKDKLSPSSHIGKIYDGAGLGIKPAYEPIILIQKPLEKGLNVAQNIIKYGTGALNFEDSRIPYQDGEGKVGQNFFY
;
A
#
# COMPACT_ATOMS: atom_id res chain seq x y z
N MET A 1 -18.17 -16.29 -7.80
CA MET A 1 -17.24 -15.76 -6.80
C MET A 1 -18.02 -15.44 -5.53
N LYS A 2 -17.66 -16.03 -4.39
CA LYS A 2 -18.27 -15.74 -3.08
C LYS A 2 -17.35 -14.79 -2.32
N LEU A 3 -17.89 -13.67 -1.83
CA LEU A 3 -17.12 -12.69 -1.06
C LEU A 3 -17.41 -12.87 0.43
N TYR A 4 -16.35 -12.92 1.23
CA TYR A 4 -16.42 -12.98 2.68
C TYR A 4 -15.96 -11.64 3.27
N ASN A 5 -16.91 -10.79 3.64
CA ASN A 5 -16.61 -9.53 4.33
C ASN A 5 -16.78 -9.74 5.84
N LYS A 6 -15.74 -10.26 6.49
CA LYS A 6 -15.73 -10.61 7.91
C LYS A 6 -14.48 -10.06 8.59
N CYS A 7 -14.59 -9.91 9.90
CA CYS A 7 -13.44 -9.57 10.73
C CYS A 7 -12.45 -10.74 10.74
N SER A 8 -11.20 -10.50 10.33
CA SER A 8 -10.16 -11.55 10.26
C SER A 8 -9.75 -12.14 11.62
N TYR A 9 -10.19 -11.53 12.72
CA TYR A 9 -10.07 -12.10 14.06
C TYR A 9 -11.09 -13.21 14.35
N LYS A 10 -12.18 -13.31 13.56
CA LYS A 10 -13.30 -14.23 13.81
C LYS A 10 -13.72 -14.94 12.52
N LEU A 11 -12.97 -15.99 12.17
CA LEU A 11 -13.16 -16.78 10.96
C LEU A 11 -13.55 -18.23 11.27
N GLU A 12 -14.07 -18.53 12.47
CA GLU A 12 -14.36 -19.89 12.94
C GLU A 12 -15.42 -20.59 12.10
N ASP A 13 -16.35 -19.83 11.51
CA ASP A 13 -17.42 -20.36 10.66
C ASP A 13 -17.00 -20.57 9.19
N ILE A 14 -15.76 -20.22 8.86
CA ILE A 14 -15.15 -20.52 7.57
C ILE A 14 -14.35 -21.81 7.71
N GLU A 15 -14.59 -22.77 6.82
CA GLU A 15 -13.84 -24.02 6.77
C GLU A 15 -12.36 -23.76 6.42
N ASP A 16 -11.45 -24.54 7.00
CA ASP A 16 -10.03 -24.48 6.67
C ASP A 16 -9.79 -24.88 5.21
N ASN A 17 -8.80 -24.26 4.56
CA ASN A 17 -8.48 -24.51 3.15
C ASN A 17 -9.68 -24.38 2.19
N SER A 18 -10.55 -23.39 2.42
CA SER A 18 -11.75 -23.15 1.58
C SER A 18 -11.68 -21.86 0.76
N ILE A 19 -10.78 -20.93 1.09
CA ILE A 19 -10.67 -19.62 0.44
C ILE A 19 -9.61 -19.65 -0.67
N ASP A 20 -9.98 -19.16 -1.86
CA ASP A 20 -9.12 -19.19 -3.04
C ASP A 20 -8.07 -18.07 -3.06
N ALA A 21 -8.40 -16.89 -2.53
CA ALA A 21 -7.52 -15.72 -2.50
C ALA A 21 -7.82 -14.79 -1.31
N LEU A 22 -6.81 -14.04 -0.88
CA LEU A 22 -6.92 -13.00 0.16
C LEU A 22 -6.64 -11.62 -0.45
N ILE A 23 -7.58 -10.68 -0.37
CA ILE A 23 -7.35 -9.30 -0.78
C ILE A 23 -7.75 -8.41 0.39
N THR A 24 -6.82 -7.64 0.93
CA THR A 24 -7.09 -6.85 2.14
C THR A 24 -6.32 -5.53 2.16
N ASP A 25 -7.00 -4.53 2.71
CA ASP A 25 -6.48 -3.20 3.01
C ASP A 25 -6.48 -3.03 4.55
N PRO A 26 -5.48 -3.60 5.26
CA PRO A 26 -5.44 -3.58 6.71
C PRO A 26 -5.08 -2.17 7.24
N PRO A 27 -5.26 -1.89 8.53
CA PRO A 27 -4.68 -0.70 9.15
C PRO A 27 -3.15 -0.66 8.94
N TYR A 28 -2.60 0.52 8.62
CA TYR A 28 -1.20 0.69 8.25
C TYR A 28 -0.31 1.19 9.40
N GLY A 29 -0.90 1.49 10.57
CA GLY A 29 -0.16 2.03 11.71
C GLY A 29 0.38 3.45 11.46
N ILE A 30 -0.34 4.27 10.68
CA ILE A 30 0.10 5.64 10.32
C ILE A 30 -0.59 6.71 11.18
N SER A 31 -1.54 6.31 12.03
CA SER A 31 -2.40 7.22 12.80
C SER A 31 -3.19 8.18 11.90
N TYR A 32 -3.75 7.67 10.81
CA TYR A 32 -4.58 8.48 9.90
C TYR A 32 -5.79 9.04 10.67
N GLN A 33 -5.86 10.38 10.73
CA GLN A 33 -6.92 11.15 11.44
C GLN A 33 -7.06 10.89 12.95
N ASN A 34 -5.98 10.50 13.67
CA ASN A 34 -6.03 10.23 15.12
C ASN A 34 -7.00 9.09 15.54
N ASN A 35 -7.45 8.26 14.60
CA ASN A 35 -8.30 7.12 14.93
C ASN A 35 -7.47 6.02 15.61
N TYR A 36 -7.97 5.47 16.72
CA TYR A 36 -7.22 4.54 17.57
C TYR A 36 -6.86 3.21 16.90
N TRP A 37 -7.63 2.79 15.88
CA TRP A 37 -7.47 1.51 15.19
C TRP A 37 -6.35 1.49 14.14
N ASP A 38 -5.81 2.65 13.76
CA ASP A 38 -4.69 2.80 12.79
C ASP A 38 -3.39 3.28 13.48
N LYS A 39 -3.29 3.10 14.81
CA LYS A 39 -2.06 3.45 15.53
C LYS A 39 -0.94 2.45 15.30
N ASP A 40 -1.30 1.18 15.17
CA ASP A 40 -0.39 0.05 15.04
C ASP A 40 -0.81 -0.85 13.87
N LEU A 41 0.09 -1.73 13.45
CA LEU A 41 -0.27 -2.83 12.56
C LEU A 41 -1.26 -3.77 13.25
N PRO A 42 -2.11 -4.49 12.49
CA PRO A 42 -2.98 -5.51 13.07
C PRO A 42 -2.15 -6.60 13.76
N SER A 43 -2.75 -7.24 14.76
CA SER A 43 -2.12 -8.38 15.44
C SER A 43 -1.82 -9.51 14.44
N LYS A 44 -0.69 -10.18 14.63
CA LYS A 44 -0.28 -11.35 13.85
C LYS A 44 -1.36 -12.42 13.74
N GLU A 45 -2.24 -12.52 14.75
CA GLU A 45 -3.38 -13.44 14.78
C GLU A 45 -4.24 -13.40 13.51
N ILE A 46 -4.45 -12.22 12.91
CA ILE A 46 -5.28 -12.14 11.70
C ILE A 46 -4.64 -12.85 10.51
N TRP A 47 -3.31 -12.88 10.46
CA TRP A 47 -2.55 -13.55 9.41
C TRP A 47 -2.56 -15.05 9.61
N GLU A 48 -2.39 -15.51 10.85
CA GLU A 48 -2.48 -16.93 11.22
C GLU A 48 -3.89 -17.49 10.97
N ASN A 49 -4.93 -16.72 11.30
CA ASN A 49 -6.31 -17.09 11.01
C ASN A 49 -6.56 -17.14 9.50
N SER A 50 -6.14 -16.12 8.75
CA SER A 50 -6.29 -16.10 7.29
C SER A 50 -5.53 -17.26 6.62
N PHE A 51 -4.32 -17.57 7.10
CA PHE A 51 -3.48 -18.65 6.59
C PHE A 51 -4.18 -20.01 6.67
N LYS A 52 -4.89 -20.29 7.77
CA LYS A 52 -5.66 -21.54 7.94
C LYS A 52 -6.80 -21.66 6.93
N LYS A 53 -7.48 -20.56 6.62
CA LYS A 53 -8.65 -20.55 5.72
C LYS A 53 -8.29 -20.60 4.25
N LEU A 54 -7.13 -20.09 3.86
CA LEU A 54 -6.65 -20.15 2.48
C LEU A 54 -6.32 -21.57 2.05
N LYS A 55 -6.67 -21.93 0.81
CA LYS A 55 -6.20 -23.17 0.18
C LYS A 55 -4.69 -23.15 0.00
N TYR A 56 -4.06 -24.32 -0.02
CA TYR A 56 -2.63 -24.41 -0.33
C TYR A 56 -2.36 -23.83 -1.73
N GLY A 57 -1.29 -23.06 -1.87
CA GLY A 57 -0.95 -22.37 -3.12
C GLY A 57 -1.77 -21.11 -3.43
N SER A 58 -2.76 -20.74 -2.61
CA SER A 58 -3.52 -19.48 -2.78
C SER A 58 -2.64 -18.25 -2.70
N PHE A 59 -2.98 -17.25 -3.52
CA PHE A 59 -2.31 -15.95 -3.52
C PHE A 59 -3.08 -14.93 -2.68
N GLY A 60 -2.36 -13.91 -2.21
CA GLY A 60 -2.96 -12.76 -1.56
C GLY A 60 -2.31 -11.43 -1.94
N LEU A 61 -3.10 -10.36 -1.89
CA LEU A 61 -2.69 -8.98 -2.11
C LEU A 61 -3.01 -8.17 -0.86
N LEU A 62 -1.99 -7.55 -0.27
CA LEU A 62 -2.10 -6.76 0.94
C LEU A 62 -1.62 -5.35 0.68
N PHE A 63 -2.52 -4.39 0.79
CA PHE A 63 -2.14 -2.98 0.69
C PHE A 63 -1.41 -2.55 1.96
N SER A 64 -0.45 -1.64 1.81
CA SER A 64 0.36 -1.17 2.93
C SER A 64 0.86 0.25 2.70
N SER A 65 1.61 0.75 3.67
CA SER A 65 2.40 1.95 3.58
C SER A 65 3.88 1.62 3.72
N VAL A 66 4.70 2.34 2.96
CA VAL A 66 6.17 2.22 2.98
C VAL A 66 6.74 2.28 4.40
N ARG A 67 6.09 3.00 5.33
CA ARG A 67 6.59 3.19 6.69
C ARG A 67 6.69 1.89 7.48
N LEU A 68 5.64 1.07 7.48
CA LEU A 68 5.55 -0.16 8.30
C LEU A 68 5.45 -1.44 7.47
N MET A 69 5.52 -1.33 6.14
CA MET A 69 5.52 -2.46 5.21
C MET A 69 6.51 -3.56 5.63
N HIS A 70 7.74 -3.19 6.01
CA HIS A 70 8.77 -4.16 6.43
C HIS A 70 8.34 -5.01 7.63
N ARG A 71 7.65 -4.43 8.62
CA ARG A 71 7.16 -5.18 9.79
C ARG A 71 5.99 -6.09 9.42
N LEU A 72 5.08 -5.57 8.58
CA LEU A 72 3.98 -6.38 8.05
C LEU A 72 4.50 -7.58 7.26
N MET A 73 5.56 -7.42 6.45
CA MET A 73 6.18 -8.52 5.72
C MET A 73 6.76 -9.58 6.66
N VAL A 74 7.44 -9.17 7.73
CA VAL A 74 7.94 -10.10 8.77
C VAL A 74 6.78 -10.86 9.42
N ASP A 75 5.70 -10.17 9.81
CA ASP A 75 4.53 -10.83 10.42
C ASP A 75 3.88 -11.85 9.48
N LEU A 76 3.86 -11.57 8.16
CA LEU A 76 3.34 -12.48 7.14
C LEU A 76 4.22 -13.72 6.98
N GLU A 77 5.54 -13.55 6.92
CA GLU A 77 6.51 -14.65 6.84
C GLU A 77 6.45 -15.52 8.10
N ASP A 78 6.43 -14.90 9.28
CA ASP A 78 6.30 -15.57 10.57
C ASP A 78 4.96 -16.31 10.73
N SER A 79 3.96 -15.97 9.92
CA SER A 79 2.66 -16.66 9.84
C SER A 79 2.64 -17.79 8.80
N GLY A 80 3.74 -17.98 8.06
CA GLY A 80 3.93 -19.06 7.10
C GLY A 80 3.73 -18.69 5.63
N PHE A 81 3.43 -17.42 5.33
CA PHE A 81 3.32 -16.97 3.93
C PHE A 81 4.68 -16.82 3.26
N ILE A 82 4.70 -16.98 1.94
CA ILE A 82 5.85 -16.67 1.09
C ILE A 82 5.60 -15.32 0.43
N ILE A 83 6.49 -14.35 0.64
CA ILE A 83 6.47 -13.10 -0.13
C ILE A 83 6.91 -13.41 -1.56
N LYS A 84 6.11 -12.98 -2.54
CA LYS A 84 6.39 -13.17 -3.97
C LYS A 84 6.89 -11.92 -4.64
N ASP A 85 6.28 -10.78 -4.33
CA ASP A 85 6.64 -9.48 -4.92
C ASP A 85 6.05 -8.32 -4.11
N VAL A 86 6.45 -7.10 -4.44
CA VAL A 86 5.84 -5.85 -3.99
C VAL A 86 5.43 -5.04 -5.22
N LEU A 87 4.13 -4.96 -5.46
CA LEU A 87 3.57 -4.16 -6.54
C LEU A 87 3.43 -2.70 -6.10
N PHE A 88 3.50 -1.77 -7.05
CA PHE A 88 3.43 -0.34 -6.77
C PHE A 88 2.22 0.28 -7.45
N TRP A 89 1.22 0.68 -6.67
CA TRP A 89 0.17 1.56 -7.17
C TRP A 89 0.70 2.99 -7.24
N SER A 90 1.27 3.37 -8.39
CA SER A 90 1.92 4.67 -8.58
C SER A 90 0.94 5.78 -8.98
N TYR A 91 1.13 6.97 -8.42
CA TYR A 91 0.38 8.20 -8.72
C TYR A 91 1.33 9.30 -9.21
N LEU A 92 1.05 9.86 -10.39
CA LEU A 92 1.89 10.89 -11.02
C LEU A 92 1.73 12.30 -10.38
N ASN A 93 0.75 12.49 -9.49
CA ASN A 93 0.41 13.79 -8.89
C ASN A 93 0.95 13.94 -7.45
N GLY A 94 2.23 13.63 -7.23
CA GLY A 94 2.89 13.70 -5.92
C GLY A 94 3.11 15.12 -5.41
N MET A 95 2.07 15.80 -4.92
CA MET A 95 2.27 17.06 -4.19
C MET A 95 3.03 16.78 -2.88
N PRO A 96 4.14 17.49 -2.57
CA PRO A 96 4.87 17.32 -1.32
C PRO A 96 3.96 17.66 -0.13
N LYS A 97 3.80 16.72 0.80
CA LYS A 97 3.09 16.91 2.08
C LYS A 97 4.08 17.14 3.23
N SER A 98 5.14 17.90 2.98
CA SER A 98 6.08 18.34 4.02
C SER A 98 5.87 19.81 4.35
N ARG A 99 6.19 20.20 5.58
CA ARG A 99 6.31 21.61 5.92
C ARG A 99 7.56 22.16 5.25
N ASN A 100 7.45 23.35 4.65
CA ASN A 100 8.61 24.08 4.15
C ASN A 100 9.51 24.45 5.34
N VAL A 101 10.72 23.91 5.36
CA VAL A 101 11.71 24.10 6.44
C VAL A 101 12.12 25.55 6.53
N GLY A 102 12.29 26.25 5.39
CA GLY A 102 12.60 27.68 5.37
C GLY A 102 11.58 28.53 6.15
N LEU A 103 10.28 28.24 5.99
CA LEU A 103 9.22 28.93 6.74
C LEU A 103 9.24 28.57 8.25
N SER A 104 9.70 27.37 8.58
CA SER A 104 9.84 26.95 9.98
C SER A 104 11.03 27.63 10.65
N ILE A 105 12.11 27.87 9.92
CA ILE A 105 13.30 28.62 10.36
C ILE A 105 12.95 30.08 10.62
N ASP A 106 12.22 30.73 9.72
CA ASP A 106 11.74 32.10 9.92
C ASP A 106 10.96 32.24 11.23
N LYS A 107 10.03 31.30 11.48
CA LYS A 107 9.25 31.27 12.72
C LYS A 107 10.12 31.15 13.97
N GLU A 108 11.14 30.28 13.93
CA GLU A 108 12.08 30.09 15.04
C GLU A 108 12.93 31.34 15.28
N LEU A 109 13.34 32.02 14.21
CA LEU A 109 14.11 33.27 14.28
C LEU A 109 13.25 34.51 14.58
N GLY A 110 11.93 34.35 14.70
CA GLY A 110 11.00 35.47 14.90
C GLY A 110 10.91 36.43 13.70
N VAL A 111 11.29 35.98 12.50
CA VAL A 111 11.26 36.77 11.26
C VAL A 111 9.93 36.53 10.54
N GLU A 112 9.25 37.61 10.16
CA GLU A 112 8.00 37.50 9.41
C GLU A 112 8.27 37.10 7.94
N SER A 113 7.72 35.95 7.54
CA SER A 113 7.83 35.45 6.16
C SER A 113 7.01 36.30 5.18
N GLN A 114 7.51 36.44 3.95
CA GLN A 114 6.87 37.27 2.92
C GLN A 114 5.68 36.55 2.26
N LYS A 115 4.56 37.24 2.13
CA LYS A 115 3.41 36.77 1.34
C LYS A 115 3.65 37.00 -0.15
N ILE A 116 3.70 35.91 -0.92
CA ILE A 116 4.02 35.91 -2.37
C ILE A 116 2.83 35.53 -3.25
N GLY A 117 1.67 35.25 -2.67
CA GLY A 117 0.45 34.97 -3.43
C GLY A 117 -0.58 34.18 -2.63
N LYS A 118 -1.49 33.54 -3.34
CA LYS A 118 -2.50 32.65 -2.79
C LYS A 118 -2.57 31.34 -3.58
N TYR A 119 -2.99 30.27 -2.92
CA TYR A 119 -3.28 28.99 -3.56
C TYR A 119 -4.59 28.40 -3.03
N LYS A 120 -5.27 27.61 -3.88
CA LYS A 120 -6.47 26.87 -3.49
C LYS A 120 -6.06 25.55 -2.84
N TYR A 121 -6.37 25.41 -1.56
CA TYR A 121 -6.19 24.16 -0.85
C TYR A 121 -7.48 23.32 -0.91
N ILE A 122 -7.35 22.11 -1.42
CA ILE A 122 -8.43 21.12 -1.48
C ILE A 122 -8.07 19.98 -0.52
N GLN A 123 -8.95 19.68 0.42
CA GLN A 123 -8.75 18.62 1.42
C GLN A 123 -9.72 17.46 1.14
N GLY A 124 -9.17 16.26 0.93
CA GLY A 124 -9.95 15.01 0.84
C GLY A 124 -9.83 14.30 -0.52
N TYR A 125 -9.78 12.96 -0.48
CA TYR A 125 -10.03 12.10 -1.64
C TYR A 125 -11.54 11.87 -1.77
N LYS A 126 -12.00 11.71 -3.01
CA LYS A 126 -13.38 11.56 -3.50
C LYS A 126 -14.31 10.81 -2.54
N GLU A 127 -15.40 11.46 -2.13
CA GLU A 127 -16.68 10.77 -1.88
C GLU A 127 -17.93 11.67 -2.03
N LYS A 128 -17.82 13.01 -2.00
CA LYS A 128 -18.98 13.91 -2.26
C LYS A 128 -18.62 15.07 -3.20
N LYS A 129 -19.59 15.48 -4.03
CA LYS A 129 -19.47 16.43 -5.14
C LYS A 129 -19.27 17.91 -4.75
N ASP A 130 -19.24 18.26 -3.46
CA ASP A 130 -19.11 19.65 -3.01
C ASP A 130 -17.73 19.92 -2.38
N TYR A 131 -16.87 20.61 -3.12
CA TYR A 131 -15.58 21.08 -2.61
C TYR A 131 -15.78 22.33 -1.73
N LYS A 132 -15.30 22.30 -0.48
CA LYS A 132 -14.93 23.54 0.23
C LYS A 132 -13.46 23.86 -0.06
N ALA A 133 -13.18 24.46 -1.21
CA ALA A 133 -11.85 25.00 -1.50
C ALA A 133 -11.59 26.18 -0.56
N LYS A 134 -10.51 26.12 0.22
CA LYS A 134 -10.06 27.24 1.06
C LYS A 134 -8.89 27.93 0.36
N GLU A 135 -8.98 29.25 0.19
CA GLU A 135 -7.81 30.04 -0.17
C GLU A 135 -6.84 30.09 1.00
N LYS A 136 -5.57 29.80 0.73
CA LYS A 136 -4.47 29.96 1.68
C LYS A 136 -3.41 30.86 1.08
N ASP A 137 -2.74 31.61 1.94
CA ASP A 137 -1.62 32.44 1.55
C ASP A 137 -0.40 31.57 1.23
N LYS A 138 0.26 31.89 0.12
CA LYS A 138 1.54 31.32 -0.25
C LYS A 138 2.63 32.22 0.34
N LEU A 139 3.49 31.65 1.18
CA LEU A 139 4.58 32.35 1.85
C LEU A 139 5.94 31.94 1.29
N SER A 140 6.89 32.85 1.35
CA SER A 140 8.31 32.64 1.05
C SER A 140 9.15 33.07 2.27
N PRO A 141 10.22 32.34 2.61
CA PRO A 141 11.09 32.72 3.72
C PRO A 141 11.80 34.07 3.49
N SER A 142 11.92 34.86 4.55
CA SER A 142 12.54 36.19 4.57
C SER A 142 13.97 36.16 5.10
N SER A 143 14.27 35.29 6.09
CA SER A 143 15.61 35.20 6.68
C SER A 143 16.65 34.63 5.69
N HIS A 144 17.93 34.99 5.90
CA HIS A 144 19.01 34.48 5.05
C HIS A 144 19.06 32.94 5.04
N ILE A 145 18.99 32.32 6.22
CA ILE A 145 18.98 30.86 6.36
C ILE A 145 17.66 30.28 5.85
N GLY A 146 16.52 30.92 6.13
CA GLY A 146 15.21 30.47 5.63
C GLY A 146 15.18 30.36 4.11
N LYS A 147 15.79 31.31 3.39
CA LYS A 147 15.89 31.27 1.93
C LYS A 147 16.77 30.13 1.41
N ILE A 148 17.84 29.77 2.13
CA ILE A 148 18.69 28.62 1.77
C ILE A 148 17.89 27.31 1.81
N TYR A 149 16.94 27.19 2.74
CA TYR A 149 16.10 26.00 2.92
C TYR A 149 14.68 26.16 2.38
N ASP A 150 14.44 27.12 1.48
CA ASP A 150 13.12 27.31 0.89
C ASP A 150 12.73 26.10 0.04
N GLY A 151 11.53 25.57 0.27
CA GLY A 151 11.02 24.37 -0.40
C GLY A 151 11.62 23.05 0.11
N ALA A 152 12.61 23.10 1.01
CA ALA A 152 13.14 21.91 1.66
C ALA A 152 12.11 21.33 2.65
N GLY A 153 12.11 20.01 2.79
CA GLY A 153 11.21 19.29 3.68
C GLY A 153 11.77 17.93 4.07
N LEU A 154 11.36 17.43 5.23
CA LEU A 154 11.86 16.15 5.77
C LEU A 154 11.11 14.92 5.23
N GLY A 155 9.92 15.13 4.68
CA GLY A 155 9.05 14.05 4.21
C GLY A 155 8.93 14.06 2.70
N ILE A 156 9.30 12.96 2.07
CA ILE A 156 8.78 12.62 0.74
C ILE A 156 7.37 12.06 0.93
N LYS A 157 6.42 12.48 0.08
CA LYS A 157 5.19 11.71 -0.08
C LYS A 157 5.55 10.59 -1.05
N PRO A 158 5.50 9.31 -0.67
CA PRO A 158 5.64 8.24 -1.64
C PRO A 158 4.62 8.48 -2.75
N ALA A 159 5.10 8.55 -3.99
CA ALA A 159 4.24 8.67 -5.17
C ALA A 159 3.60 7.33 -5.52
N TYR A 160 3.54 6.40 -4.56
CA TYR A 160 2.97 5.07 -4.73
C TYR A 160 2.43 4.53 -3.40
N GLU A 161 1.50 3.59 -3.50
CA GLU A 161 1.09 2.69 -2.41
C GLU A 161 1.62 1.28 -2.71
N PRO A 162 2.41 0.68 -1.80
CA PRO A 162 2.88 -0.68 -1.98
C PRO A 162 1.75 -1.70 -1.74
N ILE A 163 1.73 -2.75 -2.57
CA ILE A 163 0.85 -3.91 -2.43
C ILE A 163 1.73 -5.14 -2.36
N ILE A 164 1.74 -5.80 -1.20
CA ILE A 164 2.53 -7.01 -0.97
C ILE A 164 1.79 -8.19 -1.60
N LEU A 165 2.45 -8.87 -2.54
CA LEU A 165 1.98 -10.13 -3.11
C LEU A 165 2.53 -11.29 -2.29
N ILE A 166 1.63 -12.10 -1.75
CA ILE A 166 1.98 -13.29 -0.96
C ILE A 166 1.40 -14.56 -1.56
N GLN A 167 1.96 -15.70 -1.16
CA GLN A 167 1.42 -17.02 -1.46
C GLN A 167 1.44 -17.90 -0.20
N LYS A 168 0.33 -18.61 0.07
CA LYS A 168 0.38 -19.77 0.97
C LYS A 168 1.21 -20.86 0.29
N PRO A 169 2.17 -21.51 0.97
CA PRO A 169 2.94 -22.60 0.39
C PRO A 169 2.06 -23.68 -0.24
N LEU A 170 2.62 -24.45 -1.17
CA LEU A 170 1.97 -25.67 -1.64
C LEU A 170 1.85 -26.67 -0.49
N GLU A 171 0.89 -27.58 -0.59
CA GLU A 171 0.80 -28.67 0.37
C GLU A 171 2.08 -29.52 0.31
N LYS A 172 2.63 -29.87 1.47
CA LYS A 172 3.89 -30.61 1.56
C LYS A 172 3.79 -31.92 0.77
N GLY A 173 4.72 -32.11 -0.15
CA GLY A 173 4.81 -33.31 -1.00
C GLY A 173 4.05 -33.21 -2.33
N LEU A 174 3.30 -32.12 -2.57
CA LEU A 174 2.71 -31.86 -3.88
C LEU A 174 3.61 -30.94 -4.72
N ASN A 175 3.71 -31.26 -6.02
CA ASN A 175 4.17 -30.30 -7.02
C ASN A 175 3.04 -29.32 -7.41
N VAL A 176 3.36 -28.30 -8.21
CA VAL A 176 2.40 -27.24 -8.63
C VAL A 176 1.17 -27.85 -9.30
N ALA A 177 1.35 -28.77 -10.25
CA ALA A 177 0.23 -29.38 -10.98
C ALA A 177 -0.67 -30.20 -10.05
N GLN A 178 -0.09 -31.00 -9.16
CA GLN A 178 -0.84 -31.78 -8.16
C GLN A 178 -1.63 -30.87 -7.21
N ASN A 179 -1.02 -29.77 -6.75
CA ASN A 179 -1.70 -28.82 -5.89
C ASN A 179 -2.88 -28.13 -6.61
N ILE A 180 -2.70 -27.75 -7.88
CA ILE A 180 -3.77 -27.16 -8.70
C ILE A 180 -4.91 -28.17 -8.91
N ILE A 181 -4.60 -29.43 -9.22
CA ILE A 181 -5.62 -30.48 -9.38
C ILE A 181 -6.41 -30.68 -8.08
N LYS A 182 -5.74 -30.66 -6.93
CA LYS A 182 -6.37 -30.89 -5.61
C LYS A 182 -7.16 -29.69 -5.10
N TYR A 183 -6.61 -28.48 -5.19
CA TYR A 183 -7.16 -27.29 -4.55
C TYR A 183 -7.76 -26.26 -5.53
N GLY A 184 -7.37 -26.31 -6.81
CA GLY A 184 -7.70 -25.30 -7.81
C GLY A 184 -6.84 -24.03 -7.72
N THR A 185 -5.78 -24.04 -6.90
CA THR A 185 -4.94 -22.87 -6.58
C THR A 185 -3.46 -23.23 -6.73
N GLY A 186 -2.60 -22.23 -6.95
CA GLY A 186 -1.15 -22.42 -7.08
C GLY A 186 -0.46 -21.65 -8.21
N ALA A 187 -1.22 -21.00 -9.10
CA ALA A 187 -0.68 -20.26 -10.24
C ALA A 187 -1.39 -18.91 -10.45
N LEU A 188 -0.67 -17.95 -11.03
CA LEU A 188 -1.20 -16.70 -11.56
C LEU A 188 -1.37 -16.82 -13.08
N ASN A 189 -2.43 -16.22 -13.61
CA ASN A 189 -2.64 -16.17 -15.05
C ASN A 189 -1.97 -14.91 -15.63
N PHE A 190 -0.73 -15.08 -16.09
CA PHE A 190 0.04 -13.97 -16.62
C PHE A 190 -0.49 -13.47 -17.96
N GLU A 191 -0.98 -14.34 -18.84
CA GLU A 191 -1.47 -13.95 -20.16
C GLU A 191 -2.67 -13.00 -20.05
N ASP A 192 -3.63 -13.32 -19.17
CA ASP A 192 -4.79 -12.45 -18.96
C ASP A 192 -4.48 -11.19 -18.13
N SER A 193 -3.29 -11.12 -17.52
CA SER A 193 -2.84 -9.98 -16.70
C SER A 193 -1.86 -9.05 -17.41
N ARG A 194 -1.56 -9.30 -18.69
CA ARG A 194 -0.63 -8.48 -19.47
C ARG A 194 -1.25 -7.12 -19.80
N ILE A 195 -0.43 -6.09 -19.64
CA ILE A 195 -0.69 -4.79 -20.25
C ILE A 195 -0.28 -4.91 -21.74
N PRO A 196 -1.12 -4.49 -22.69
CA PRO A 196 -0.75 -4.49 -24.09
C PRO A 196 0.53 -3.69 -24.31
N TYR A 197 1.41 -4.24 -25.14
CA TYR A 197 2.57 -3.51 -25.64
C TYR A 197 2.12 -2.25 -26.37
N GLN A 198 2.95 -1.21 -26.33
CA GLN A 198 2.72 -0.04 -27.16
C GLN A 198 2.88 -0.42 -28.65
N ASP A 199 2.14 0.24 -29.54
CA ASP A 199 2.26 0.04 -30.98
C ASP A 199 3.73 0.17 -31.43
N GLY A 200 4.28 -0.91 -31.97
CA GLY A 200 5.67 -0.98 -32.45
C GLY A 200 6.69 -1.65 -31.52
N GLU A 201 6.31 -2.05 -30.30
CA GLU A 201 7.20 -2.84 -29.44
C GLU A 201 7.23 -4.32 -29.84
N GLY A 202 8.44 -4.90 -29.89
CA GLY A 202 8.64 -6.31 -30.22
C GLY A 202 8.10 -7.22 -29.11
N LYS A 203 7.32 -8.25 -29.49
CA LYS A 203 6.86 -9.28 -28.54
C LYS A 203 8.07 -10.07 -28.03
N VAL A 204 8.47 -9.86 -26.78
CA VAL A 204 9.47 -10.69 -26.11
C VAL A 204 8.83 -12.03 -25.73
N GLY A 205 9.42 -13.15 -26.18
CA GLY A 205 8.92 -14.50 -25.88
C GLY A 205 9.03 -14.86 -24.40
N GLN A 206 8.11 -15.69 -23.91
CA GLN A 206 8.16 -16.25 -22.56
C GLN A 206 8.93 -17.57 -22.56
N ASN A 207 9.86 -17.72 -21.61
CA ASN A 207 10.52 -18.98 -21.30
C ASN A 207 9.62 -19.82 -20.37
N PHE A 208 8.58 -20.46 -20.90
CA PHE A 208 7.97 -21.60 -20.21
C PHE A 208 8.76 -22.85 -20.58
N PHE A 209 9.70 -23.25 -19.73
CA PHE A 209 10.35 -24.55 -19.87
C PHE A 209 9.43 -25.62 -19.26
N TYR A 210 9.08 -26.64 -20.06
CA TYR A 210 8.38 -27.85 -19.63
C TYR A 210 9.34 -28.82 -18.95
#